data_AF-A0AAJ1JTS2-F1
#
_entry.id   AF-A0AAJ1JTS2-F1
#
_cell.length_a   1.000
_cell.length_b   1.000
_cell.length_c   1.000
_cell.angle_alpha   90.00
_cell.angle_beta   90.00
_cell.angle_gamma   90.00
#
_symmetry.space_group_name_H-M   'P 1'
#
loop_
_entity.id
_entity.type
_entity.pdbx_description
1 polymer ?
#
loop_
_entity_poly.entity_id
_entity_poly.type
_entity_poly.pdbx_seq_one_letter_code
_entity_poly.pdbx_strand_id
1 'polypeptide(L)'
;MTALNKQALIAKIKKQIESYDSVILKESEAIALVAELEAREVAVKQFDDFQIVHYGGSEDYAKGYIDCQNNYNKALTAAGIGVKEG
;
A
#
# COMPACT_ATOMS: atom_id res chain seq x y z
N MET A 1 -34.32 31.09 -19.64
CA MET A 1 -33.15 31.00 -18.74
C MET A 1 -33.06 32.27 -17.93
N THR A 2 -33.26 32.20 -16.62
CA THR A 2 -33.20 33.39 -15.76
C THR A 2 -31.73 33.69 -15.47
N ALA A 3 -31.25 34.89 -15.84
CA ALA A 3 -29.92 35.33 -15.49
C ALA A 3 -29.79 35.32 -13.96
N LEU A 4 -28.83 34.57 -13.43
CA LEU A 4 -28.54 34.58 -11.99
C LEU A 4 -28.10 35.99 -11.61
N ASN A 5 -28.81 36.63 -10.67
CA ASN A 5 -28.35 37.88 -10.09
C ASN A 5 -27.06 37.64 -9.26
N LYS A 6 -26.26 38.68 -9.02
CA LYS A 6 -24.97 38.58 -8.31
C LYS A 6 -25.12 37.91 -6.93
N GLN A 7 -26.18 38.24 -6.19
CA GLN A 7 -26.48 37.62 -4.88
C GLN A 7 -26.68 36.09 -4.99
N ALA A 8 -27.41 35.63 -6.00
CA ALA A 8 -27.68 34.21 -6.22
C ALA A 8 -26.40 33.43 -6.57
N LEU A 9 -25.46 34.08 -7.28
CA LEU A 9 -24.17 33.48 -7.60
C LEU A 9 -23.30 33.35 -6.34
N ILE A 10 -23.27 34.39 -5.50
CA ILE A 10 -22.54 34.37 -4.22
C ILE A 10 -23.08 33.28 -3.29
N ALA A 11 -24.40 33.11 -3.20
CA ALA A 11 -25.01 32.08 -2.36
C ALA A 11 -24.65 30.66 -2.83
N LYS A 12 -24.61 30.43 -4.15
CA LYS A 12 -24.18 29.13 -4.69
C LYS A 12 -22.72 28.85 -4.38
N ILE A 13 -21.84 29.83 -4.57
CA ILE A 13 -20.41 29.69 -4.28
C ILE A 13 -20.18 29.37 -2.79
N LYS A 14 -20.87 30.07 -1.87
CA LYS A 14 -20.77 29.79 -0.42
C LYS A 14 -21.19 28.36 -0.06
N LYS A 15 -22.35 27.92 -0.56
CA LYS A 15 -22.84 26.55 -0.34
C LYS A 15 -21.89 25.49 -0.90
N GLN A 16 -21.21 25.80 -1.99
CA GLN A 16 -20.23 24.89 -2.58
C GLN A 16 -18.92 24.87 -1.79
N ILE A 17 -18.49 26.01 -1.23
CA ILE A 17 -17.34 26.12 -0.31
C ILE A 17 -17.59 25.33 0.98
N GLU A 18 -18.78 25.41 1.55
CA GLU A 18 -19.18 24.63 2.74
C GLU A 18 -19.14 23.11 2.49
N SER A 19 -19.26 22.67 1.23
CA SER A 19 -19.15 21.27 0.84
C SER A 19 -17.69 20.80 0.66
N TYR A 20 -16.73 21.72 0.56
CA TYR A 20 -15.32 21.37 0.51
C TYR A 20 -14.80 21.22 1.93
N ASP A 21 -14.89 19.99 2.44
CA ASP A 21 -14.22 19.62 3.67
C ASP A 21 -12.72 19.57 3.39
N SER A 22 -12.03 20.70 3.58
CA SER A 22 -10.59 20.75 3.39
C SER A 22 -9.93 20.06 4.57
N VAL A 23 -9.36 18.87 4.35
CA VAL A 23 -8.49 18.22 5.31
C VAL A 23 -7.19 19.02 5.40
N ILE A 24 -7.09 19.87 6.42
CA ILE A 24 -5.86 20.60 6.72
C ILE A 24 -5.06 19.71 7.69
N LEU A 25 -4.12 18.95 7.14
CA LEU A 25 -3.14 18.22 7.96
C LEU A 25 -2.08 19.20 8.45
N LYS A 26 -1.72 19.10 9.74
CA LYS A 26 -0.49 19.73 10.23
C LYS A 26 0.71 19.04 9.59
N GLU A 27 1.82 19.76 9.45
CA GLU A 27 3.06 19.23 8.88
C GLU A 27 3.48 17.91 9.55
N SER A 28 3.37 17.80 10.87
CA SER A 28 3.67 16.59 11.62
C SER A 28 2.76 15.40 11.27
N GLU A 29 1.49 15.65 10.98
CA GLU A 29 0.51 14.62 10.62
C GLU A 29 0.76 14.14 9.18
N ALA A 30 1.14 15.05 8.29
CA ALA A 30 1.55 14.72 6.92
C ALA A 30 2.84 13.87 6.91
N ILE A 31 3.84 14.24 7.71
CA ILE A 31 5.08 13.47 7.85
C ILE A 31 4.80 12.05 8.37
N ALA A 32 3.94 11.91 9.38
CA ALA A 32 3.58 10.60 9.91
C ALA A 32 2.88 9.71 8.87
N LEU A 33 1.98 10.29 8.07
CA LEU A 33 1.29 9.57 7.00
C LEU A 33 2.26 9.10 5.90
N VAL A 34 3.19 9.96 5.49
CA VAL A 34 4.22 9.61 4.50
C VAL A 34 5.09 8.47 5.00
N ALA A 35 5.56 8.53 6.26
CA ALA A 35 6.36 7.47 6.85
C ALA A 35 5.62 6.12 6.92
N GLU A 36 4.31 6.13 7.24
CA GLU A 36 3.50 4.90 7.20
C GLU A 36 3.38 4.33 5.78
N LEU A 37 3.17 5.20 4.78
CA LEU A 37 3.06 4.79 3.38
C LEU A 37 4.38 4.21 2.85
N GLU A 38 5.51 4.84 3.16
CA GLU A 38 6.84 4.34 2.80
C GLU A 38 7.14 2.99 3.45
N ALA A 39 6.78 2.80 4.73
CA ALA A 39 6.94 1.52 5.42
C ALA A 39 6.10 0.41 4.77
N ARG A 40 4.87 0.73 4.33
CA ARG A 40 4.01 -0.20 3.58
C ARG A 40 4.57 -0.51 2.20
N GLU A 41 5.12 0.47 1.48
CA GLU A 41 5.75 0.24 0.17
C GLU A 41 6.99 -0.65 0.30
N VAL A 42 7.81 -0.44 1.33
CA VAL A 42 8.97 -1.31 1.63
C VAL A 42 8.52 -2.74 1.92
N ALA A 43 7.43 -2.93 2.67
CA ALA A 43 6.86 -4.26 2.89
C ALA A 43 6.40 -4.90 1.58
N VAL A 44 5.75 -4.16 0.69
CA VAL A 44 5.30 -4.66 -0.63
C VAL A 44 6.48 -4.99 -1.54
N LYS A 45 7.54 -4.18 -1.58
CA LYS A 45 8.75 -4.48 -2.38
C LYS A 45 9.48 -5.73 -1.91
N GLN A 46 9.50 -6.00 -0.60
CA GLN A 46 10.03 -7.26 -0.09
C GLN A 46 9.23 -8.45 -0.65
N PHE A 47 7.90 -8.33 -0.82
CA PHE A 47 7.09 -9.36 -1.46
C PHE A 47 7.26 -9.45 -2.98
N ASP A 48 7.57 -8.35 -3.67
CA ASP A 48 7.93 -8.39 -5.09
C ASP A 48 9.28 -9.08 -5.33
N ASP A 49 10.26 -8.87 -4.44
CA ASP A 49 11.55 -9.60 -4.45
C ASP A 49 11.37 -11.07 -4.00
N PHE A 50 10.31 -11.38 -3.25
CA PHE A 50 9.79 -12.74 -3.06
C PHE A 50 8.78 -13.11 -4.15
N GLN A 51 9.12 -12.88 -5.43
CA GLN A 51 8.35 -13.48 -6.53
C GLN A 51 8.19 -15.00 -6.28
N ILE A 52 7.01 -15.39 -5.80
CA ILE A 52 6.53 -16.76 -5.93
C ILE A 52 6.26 -16.89 -7.43
N VAL A 53 7.27 -17.35 -8.16
CA VAL A 53 7.15 -17.61 -9.59
C VAL A 53 6.18 -18.77 -9.74
N HIS A 54 4.89 -18.47 -9.93
CA HIS A 54 3.90 -19.45 -10.32
C HIS A 54 4.14 -19.84 -11.78
N TYR A 55 5.05 -20.79 -12.03
CA TYR A 55 5.04 -21.55 -13.28
C TYR A 55 3.76 -22.42 -13.27
N GLY A 56 2.92 -22.20 -14.29
CA GLY A 56 1.54 -22.70 -14.32
C GLY A 56 1.40 -24.22 -14.35
N GLY A 57 0.18 -24.70 -14.05
CA GLY A 57 -0.32 -26.01 -14.44
C GLY A 57 0.20 -27.23 -13.65
N SER A 58 -0.41 -27.46 -12.48
CA SER A 58 -0.46 -28.72 -11.68
C SER A 58 0.81 -29.47 -11.28
N GLU A 59 1.82 -29.65 -12.13
CA GLU A 59 3.05 -30.41 -11.81
C GLU A 59 4.20 -29.50 -11.34
N ASP A 60 4.14 -28.21 -11.72
CA ASP A 60 5.06 -27.16 -11.26
C ASP A 60 4.59 -26.46 -9.96
N TYR A 61 3.34 -26.71 -9.55
CA TYR A 61 2.82 -26.22 -8.27
C TYR A 61 3.60 -26.82 -7.08
N ALA A 62 3.92 -28.11 -7.12
CA ALA A 62 4.71 -28.78 -6.08
C ALA A 62 6.16 -28.27 -6.00
N LYS A 63 6.76 -27.94 -7.15
CA LYS A 63 8.11 -27.33 -7.20
C LYS A 63 8.09 -25.92 -6.60
N GLY A 64 7.05 -25.14 -6.88
CA GLY A 64 6.85 -23.83 -6.27
C GLY A 64 6.81 -23.84 -4.74
N TYR A 65 6.25 -24.89 -4.11
CA TYR A 65 6.30 -25.04 -2.65
C TYR A 65 7.70 -25.35 -2.13
N ILE A 66 8.42 -26.25 -2.79
CA ILE A 66 9.79 -26.64 -2.41
C ILE A 66 10.73 -25.43 -2.52
N ASP A 67 10.61 -24.65 -3.60
CA ASP A 67 11.43 -23.47 -3.82
C ASP A 67 11.10 -22.35 -2.82
N CYS A 68 9.82 -22.18 -2.48
CA CYS A 68 9.39 -21.26 -1.42
C CYS A 68 9.97 -21.65 -0.05
N GLN A 69 9.94 -22.95 0.29
CA GLN A 69 10.50 -23.47 1.54
C GLN A 69 12.04 -23.29 1.60
N ASN A 70 12.73 -23.52 0.47
CA ASN A 70 14.17 -23.31 0.36
C ASN A 70 14.55 -21.83 0.49
N ASN A 71 13.77 -20.93 -0.10
CA ASN A 71 14.00 -19.49 -0.01
C ASN A 71 13.70 -18.96 1.40
N TYR A 72 12.67 -19.48 2.06
CA TYR A 72 12.37 -19.18 3.46
C TYR A 72 13.51 -19.63 4.40
N ASN A 73 14.03 -20.85 4.24
CA ASN A 73 15.15 -21.35 5.03
C ASN A 73 16.45 -20.56 4.80
N LYS A 74 16.70 -20.09 3.56
CA LYS A 74 17.81 -19.17 3.27
C LYS A 74 17.66 -17.84 3.99
N ALA A 75 16.45 -17.27 3.99
CA ALA A 75 16.17 -16.02 4.70
C ALA A 75 16.36 -16.17 6.22
N LEU A 76 15.89 -17.28 6.81
CA LEU A 76 16.11 -17.58 8.23
C LEU A 76 17.59 -17.75 8.56
N THR A 77 18.35 -18.42 7.69
CA THR A 77 19.80 -18.59 7.85
C THR A 77 20.53 -17.25 7.77
N ALA A 78 20.18 -16.40 6.80
CA ALA A 78 20.74 -15.06 6.66
C ALA A 78 20.43 -14.16 7.87
N ALA A 79 19.27 -14.37 8.50
CA ALA A 79 18.88 -13.71 9.75
C ALA A 79 19.52 -14.32 11.01
N GLY A 80 20.34 -15.37 10.88
CA GLY A 80 20.99 -16.06 12.01
C GLY A 80 20.04 -16.90 12.88
N ILE A 81 18.84 -17.22 12.37
CA ILE A 81 17.82 -18.01 13.07
C ILE A 81 18.04 -19.49 12.75
N GLY A 82 18.44 -20.27 13.74
CA GLY A 82 18.61 -21.72 13.59
C GLY A 82 17.28 -22.44 13.38
N VAL A 83 17.11 -23.11 12.24
CA VAL A 83 15.98 -23.99 11.96
C VAL A 83 16.27 -25.37 12.58
N LYS A 84 15.43 -25.84 13.50
CA LYS A 84 15.53 -27.22 14.01
C LYS A 84 14.81 -28.14 13.02
N GLU A 85 15.52 -29.11 12.46
CA GLU A 85 14.91 -30.19 11.68
C GLU A 85 14.03 -31.02 12.61
N GLY A 86 12.76 -31.19 12.24
CA GLY A 86 11.77 -31.98 12.96
C GLY A 86 11.46 -33.28 12.23
#